data_AF-E4Y901-F1
#
_entry.id   AF-E4Y901-F1
#
_cell.length_a   1.000
_cell.length_b   1.000
_cell.length_c   1.000
_cell.angle_alpha   90.00
_cell.angle_beta   90.00
_cell.angle_gamma   90.00
#
_symmetry.space_group_name_H-M   'P 1'
#
loop_
_entity.id
_entity.type
_entity.pdbx_description
1 polymer ?
#
loop_
_entity_poly.entity_id
_entity_poly.type
_entity_poly.pdbx_seq_one_letter_code
_entity_poly.pdbx_strand_id
1 'polypeptide(L)'
;MSNGAPSTTYSESVLRSSTPTDFNEPPNGNSQGLSEAAFNQLIEQKIQPIWNALGNSNNRSMKERAEMQLKIEALESSERNLKIQNYELKNQVENVTFNNAELVERVENVEMENAQLKQMITEMEISGKIKHLKTKSERKNDERKIERKNDELEKMRTELGDIGGAGHFFGNDKEMENGGVRNWMEGNKLKKVAEAGWTTKFKTARKNYGGDGKYSYLWISNKEGGVKFKATAQEINCLNGEETNRRELQSEKDGTRQRIKYEMVAGYLFVRFNITIL
;
A
#
# COMPACT_ATOMS: atom_id res chain seq x y z
N MET A 1 -0.89 -38.51 -31.55
CA MET A 1 -1.70 -39.50 -32.29
C MET A 1 -2.98 -38.78 -32.72
N SER A 2 -3.09 -38.42 -34.00
CA SER A 2 -4.31 -37.81 -34.55
C SER A 2 -4.60 -38.45 -35.90
N ASN A 3 -5.84 -38.93 -36.01
CA ASN A 3 -6.38 -39.78 -37.06
C ASN A 3 -6.51 -39.00 -38.38
N GLY A 4 -5.89 -39.52 -39.44
CA GLY A 4 -6.07 -39.06 -40.81
C GLY A 4 -7.45 -39.45 -41.33
N ALA A 5 -8.13 -38.50 -41.98
CA ALA A 5 -9.37 -38.76 -42.71
C ALA A 5 -9.08 -39.51 -44.03
N PRO A 6 -9.92 -40.46 -44.45
CA PRO A 6 -9.74 -41.16 -45.72
C PRO A 6 -10.18 -40.28 -46.90
N SER A 7 -9.24 -40.01 -47.80
CA SER A 7 -9.49 -39.45 -49.14
C SER A 7 -10.23 -40.48 -49.99
N THR A 8 -11.49 -40.22 -50.31
CA THR A 8 -12.25 -41.04 -51.27
C THR A 8 -12.19 -40.37 -52.64
N THR A 9 -11.24 -40.83 -53.45
CA THR A 9 -11.14 -40.47 -54.86
C THR A 9 -12.25 -41.22 -55.61
N TYR A 10 -13.34 -40.54 -55.94
CA TYR A 10 -14.35 -41.07 -56.86
C TYR A 10 -13.76 -41.13 -58.28
N SER A 11 -13.68 -42.33 -58.84
CA SER A 11 -13.35 -42.55 -60.24
C SER A 11 -14.53 -42.14 -61.12
N GLU A 12 -14.34 -41.12 -61.95
CA GLU A 12 -15.23 -40.82 -63.07
C GLU A 12 -15.22 -41.98 -64.05
N SER A 13 -16.33 -42.72 -64.09
CA SER A 13 -16.56 -43.77 -65.07
C SER A 13 -16.93 -43.11 -66.40
N VAL A 14 -16.13 -43.47 -67.40
CA VAL A 14 -16.30 -43.14 -68.82
C VAL A 14 -17.70 -43.56 -69.29
N LEU A 15 -18.63 -42.60 -69.37
CA LEU A 15 -19.87 -42.75 -70.12
C LEU A 15 -19.57 -42.51 -71.60
N ARG A 16 -19.31 -43.59 -72.35
CA ARG A 16 -19.31 -43.57 -73.81
C ARG A 16 -20.73 -43.28 -74.29
N SER A 17 -20.94 -42.11 -74.87
CA SER A 17 -22.10 -41.78 -75.68
C SER A 17 -22.06 -42.59 -76.98
N SER A 18 -22.69 -43.77 -77.01
CA SER A 18 -23.08 -44.39 -78.27
C SER A 18 -24.51 -43.97 -78.57
N THR A 19 -24.65 -42.93 -79.38
CA THR A 19 -25.92 -42.55 -80.01
C THR A 19 -26.31 -43.66 -80.99
N PRO A 20 -27.46 -44.36 -80.82
CA PRO A 20 -27.95 -45.29 -81.84
C PRO A 20 -28.54 -44.48 -82.98
N THR A 21 -27.84 -44.42 -84.10
CA THR A 21 -28.32 -43.83 -85.35
C THR A 21 -29.14 -44.87 -86.10
N ASP A 22 -30.38 -45.15 -85.65
CA ASP A 22 -31.45 -45.61 -86.55
C ASP A 22 -32.79 -45.71 -85.79
N PHE A 23 -33.66 -44.74 -86.01
CA PHE A 23 -35.09 -44.83 -85.72
C PHE A 23 -35.83 -43.93 -86.73
N ASN A 24 -35.77 -44.32 -88.00
CA ASN A 24 -36.62 -43.78 -89.05
C ASN A 24 -37.28 -44.93 -89.82
N GLU A 25 -38.15 -45.69 -89.15
CA GLU A 25 -39.22 -46.42 -89.83
C GLU A 25 -40.51 -46.29 -89.02
N PRO A 26 -41.60 -45.72 -89.59
CA PRO A 26 -42.92 -45.88 -89.01
C PRO A 26 -43.50 -47.23 -89.47
N PRO A 27 -43.91 -48.13 -88.56
CA PRO A 27 -44.67 -49.29 -88.97
C PRO A 27 -46.10 -48.84 -89.30
N ASN A 28 -46.43 -48.95 -90.59
CA ASN A 28 -47.77 -48.85 -91.10
C ASN A 28 -48.58 -50.05 -90.58
N GLY A 29 -49.39 -49.84 -89.54
CA GLY A 29 -50.15 -50.89 -88.87
C GLY A 29 -51.46 -50.38 -88.31
N ASN A 30 -52.54 -50.67 -89.04
CA ASN A 30 -53.94 -50.58 -88.61
C ASN A 30 -54.11 -51.06 -87.16
N SER A 31 -54.33 -50.12 -86.25
CA SER A 31 -54.94 -50.38 -84.94
C SER A 31 -56.12 -49.43 -84.80
N GLN A 32 -57.29 -49.97 -84.46
CA GLN A 32 -58.44 -49.20 -83.99
C GLN A 32 -58.07 -48.54 -82.67
N GLY A 33 -57.31 -47.44 -82.75
CA GLY A 33 -56.88 -46.64 -81.62
C GLY A 33 -57.99 -45.68 -81.21
N LEU A 34 -58.11 -45.47 -79.89
CA LEU A 34 -58.81 -44.32 -79.32
C LEU A 34 -58.49 -43.08 -80.16
N SER A 35 -59.52 -42.29 -80.52
CA SER A 35 -59.29 -41.06 -81.26
C SER A 35 -58.31 -40.18 -80.48
N GLU A 36 -57.43 -39.50 -81.20
CA GLU A 36 -56.40 -38.62 -80.62
C GLU A 36 -56.99 -37.64 -79.59
N ALA A 37 -58.22 -37.18 -79.82
CA ALA A 37 -58.99 -36.37 -78.90
C ALA A 37 -59.32 -37.06 -77.56
N ALA A 38 -59.74 -38.33 -77.58
CA ALA A 38 -60.03 -39.10 -76.37
C ALA A 38 -58.76 -39.38 -75.54
N PHE A 39 -57.63 -39.58 -76.23
CA PHE A 39 -56.33 -39.74 -75.58
C PHE A 39 -55.84 -38.44 -74.92
N ASN A 40 -55.96 -37.30 -75.61
CA ASN A 40 -55.62 -35.99 -75.06
C ASN A 40 -56.50 -35.63 -73.85
N GLN A 41 -57.80 -35.94 -73.91
CA GLN A 41 -58.72 -35.71 -72.80
C GLN A 41 -58.37 -36.57 -71.57
N LEU A 42 -57.91 -37.80 -71.78
CA LEU A 42 -57.43 -38.68 -70.71
C LEU A 42 -56.13 -38.13 -70.08
N ILE A 43 -55.21 -37.61 -70.89
CA ILE A 43 -53.98 -36.96 -70.40
C ILE A 43 -54.31 -35.76 -69.52
N GLU A 44 -55.21 -34.87 -69.98
CA GLU A 44 -55.61 -33.69 -69.20
C GLU A 44 -56.37 -34.05 -67.92
N GLN A 45 -57.29 -35.01 -67.95
CA GLN A 45 -58.07 -35.36 -66.77
C GLN A 45 -57.32 -36.19 -65.73
N LYS A 46 -56.41 -37.07 -66.16
CA LYS A 46 -55.78 -38.06 -65.26
C LYS A 46 -54.30 -37.83 -65.04
N ILE A 47 -53.55 -37.42 -66.06
CA ILE A 47 -52.09 -37.35 -65.98
C ILE A 47 -51.63 -35.97 -65.50
N GLN A 48 -52.20 -34.88 -66.02
CA GLN A 48 -51.82 -33.51 -65.61
C GLN A 48 -51.98 -33.24 -64.11
N PRO A 49 -53.07 -33.66 -63.42
CA PRO A 49 -53.19 -33.44 -61.98
C PRO A 49 -52.12 -34.17 -61.17
N ILE A 50 -51.71 -35.36 -61.62
CA ILE A 50 -50.65 -36.15 -60.97
C ILE A 50 -49.32 -35.42 -61.10
N TRP A 51 -49.00 -34.91 -62.30
CA TRP A 51 -47.75 -34.19 -62.55
C TRP A 51 -47.69 -32.87 -61.77
N ASN A 52 -48.80 -32.14 -61.73
CA ASN A 52 -48.92 -30.92 -60.92
C ASN A 52 -48.79 -31.20 -59.43
N ALA A 53 -49.42 -32.27 -58.91
CA ALA A 53 -49.30 -32.66 -57.52
C ALA A 53 -47.87 -33.08 -57.16
N LEU A 54 -47.21 -33.86 -58.03
CA LEU A 54 -45.83 -34.30 -57.83
C LEU A 54 -44.87 -33.10 -57.83
N GLY A 55 -44.99 -32.21 -58.82
CA GLY A 55 -44.18 -30.99 -58.94
C GLY A 55 -44.37 -30.04 -57.75
N ASN A 56 -45.62 -29.83 -57.32
CA ASN A 56 -45.92 -28.99 -56.15
C ASN A 56 -45.38 -29.59 -54.85
N SER A 57 -45.48 -30.92 -54.67
CA SER A 57 -44.92 -31.60 -53.48
C SER A 57 -43.40 -31.51 -53.42
N ASN A 58 -42.73 -31.69 -54.56
CA ASN A 58 -41.28 -31.57 -54.67
C ASN A 58 -40.82 -30.13 -54.39
N ASN A 59 -41.50 -29.13 -54.95
CA ASN A 59 -41.18 -27.72 -54.68
C ASN A 59 -41.36 -27.37 -53.19
N ARG A 60 -42.43 -27.87 -52.55
CA ARG A 60 -42.67 -27.66 -51.12
C ARG A 60 -41.58 -28.30 -50.26
N SER A 61 -41.26 -29.57 -50.52
CA SER A 61 -40.18 -30.30 -49.85
C SER A 61 -38.82 -29.63 -50.01
N MET A 62 -38.47 -29.18 -51.23
CA MET A 62 -37.22 -28.46 -51.47
C MET A 62 -37.15 -27.14 -50.70
N LYS A 63 -38.26 -26.40 -50.62
CA LYS A 63 -38.33 -25.16 -49.84
C LYS A 63 -38.17 -25.41 -48.34
N GLU A 64 -38.87 -26.39 -47.79
CA GLU A 64 -38.75 -26.77 -46.37
C GLU A 64 -37.33 -27.24 -46.02
N ARG A 65 -36.68 -28.00 -46.92
CA ARG A 65 -35.29 -28.42 -46.76
C ARG A 65 -34.32 -27.25 -46.77
N ALA A 66 -34.51 -26.27 -47.65
CA ALA A 66 -33.69 -25.06 -47.69
C ALA A 66 -33.86 -24.23 -46.41
N GLU A 67 -35.09 -24.07 -45.91
CA GLU A 67 -35.35 -23.38 -44.65
C GLU A 67 -34.72 -24.08 -43.44
N MET A 68 -34.77 -25.42 -43.40
CA MET A 68 -34.08 -26.19 -42.35
C MET A 68 -32.56 -26.05 -42.43
N GLN A 69 -31.99 -26.03 -43.63
CA GLN A 69 -30.55 -25.84 -43.82
C GLN A 69 -30.09 -24.48 -43.27
N LEU A 70 -30.83 -23.41 -43.56
CA LEU A 70 -30.54 -22.08 -43.01
C LEU A 70 -30.60 -22.06 -41.48
N LYS A 71 -31.56 -22.77 -40.89
CA LYS A 71 -31.66 -22.90 -39.41
C LYS A 71 -30.47 -23.65 -38.83
N ILE A 72 -30.01 -24.72 -39.48
CA ILE A 72 -28.83 -25.48 -39.06
C ILE A 72 -27.60 -24.58 -39.06
N GLU A 73 -27.36 -23.83 -40.14
CA GLU A 73 -26.22 -22.93 -40.26
C GLU A 73 -26.24 -21.80 -39.22
N ALA A 74 -27.41 -21.26 -38.92
CA ALA A 74 -27.59 -20.26 -37.86
C ALA A 74 -27.29 -20.84 -36.46
N LEU A 75 -27.77 -22.07 -36.19
CA LEU A 75 -27.51 -22.76 -34.93
C LEU A 75 -26.02 -23.10 -34.77
N GLU A 76 -25.36 -23.60 -35.82
CA GLU A 76 -23.92 -23.87 -35.82
C GLU A 76 -23.11 -22.60 -35.55
N SER A 77 -23.51 -21.47 -36.16
CA SER A 77 -22.86 -20.18 -35.94
C SER A 77 -23.03 -19.70 -34.49
N SER A 78 -24.24 -19.85 -33.92
CA SER A 78 -24.49 -19.56 -32.51
C SER A 78 -23.67 -20.46 -31.58
N GLU A 79 -23.55 -21.76 -31.89
CA GLU A 79 -22.75 -22.70 -31.10
C GLU A 79 -21.26 -22.33 -31.10
N ARG A 80 -20.72 -21.96 -32.27
CA ARG A 80 -19.33 -21.47 -32.36
C ARG A 80 -19.11 -20.23 -31.51
N ASN A 81 -20.04 -19.27 -31.54
CA ASN A 81 -19.95 -18.06 -30.73
C ASN A 81 -20.02 -18.36 -29.23
N LEU A 82 -20.92 -19.25 -28.80
CA LEU A 82 -21.02 -19.67 -27.40
C LEU A 82 -19.76 -20.39 -26.92
N LYS A 83 -19.12 -21.19 -27.78
CA LYS A 83 -17.84 -21.84 -27.46
C LYS A 83 -16.73 -20.82 -27.23
N ILE A 84 -16.64 -19.79 -28.07
CA ILE A 84 -15.66 -18.69 -27.91
C ILE A 84 -15.92 -17.95 -26.60
N GLN A 85 -17.16 -17.56 -26.32
CA GLN A 85 -17.53 -16.88 -25.08
C GLN A 85 -17.21 -17.71 -23.83
N ASN A 86 -17.51 -19.01 -23.85
CA ASN A 86 -17.17 -19.91 -22.75
C ASN A 86 -15.66 -19.99 -22.51
N TYR A 87 -14.86 -20.00 -23.58
CA TYR A 87 -13.40 -19.99 -23.45
C TYR A 87 -12.89 -18.70 -22.81
N GLU A 88 -13.41 -17.55 -23.23
CA GLU A 88 -13.04 -16.25 -22.68
C GLU A 88 -13.45 -16.11 -21.20
N LEU A 89 -14.67 -16.50 -20.86
CA LEU A 89 -15.16 -16.50 -19.47
C LEU A 89 -14.32 -17.42 -18.59
N LYS A 90 -13.92 -18.59 -19.09
CA LYS A 90 -13.05 -19.51 -18.36
C LYS A 90 -11.70 -18.86 -18.03
N ASN A 91 -11.07 -18.20 -19.01
CA ASN A 91 -9.80 -17.50 -18.78
C ASN A 91 -9.96 -16.35 -17.78
N GLN A 92 -11.08 -15.60 -17.83
CA GLN A 92 -11.36 -14.55 -16.85
C GLN A 92 -11.52 -15.11 -15.44
N VAL A 93 -12.25 -16.22 -15.27
CA VAL A 93 -12.42 -16.89 -13.98
C VAL A 93 -11.08 -17.40 -13.44
N GLU A 94 -10.23 -17.99 -14.28
CA GLU A 94 -8.89 -18.44 -13.87
C GLU A 94 -8.02 -17.28 -13.39
N ASN A 95 -8.02 -16.14 -14.11
CA ASN A 95 -7.30 -14.94 -13.70
C ASN A 95 -7.80 -14.38 -12.36
N VAL A 96 -9.12 -14.30 -12.16
CA VAL A 96 -9.70 -13.84 -10.89
C VAL A 96 -9.36 -14.79 -9.76
N THR A 97 -9.39 -16.10 -10.02
CA THR A 97 -9.04 -17.13 -9.03
C THR A 97 -7.58 -16.99 -8.59
N PHE A 98 -6.67 -16.74 -9.54
CA PHE A 98 -5.26 -16.49 -9.24
C PHE A 98 -5.07 -15.23 -8.40
N ASN A 99 -5.66 -14.11 -8.80
CA ASN A 99 -5.56 -12.86 -8.06
C ASN A 99 -6.16 -12.97 -6.65
N ASN A 100 -7.28 -13.68 -6.50
CA ASN A 100 -7.88 -13.93 -5.20
C ASN A 100 -6.98 -14.77 -4.29
N ALA A 101 -6.27 -15.77 -4.82
CA ALA A 101 -5.31 -16.54 -4.05
C ALA A 101 -4.17 -15.67 -3.51
N GLU A 102 -3.62 -14.77 -4.33
CA GLU A 102 -2.60 -13.80 -3.90
C GLU A 102 -3.13 -12.84 -2.83
N LEU A 103 -4.37 -12.35 -2.99
CA LEU A 103 -5.00 -11.48 -1.99
C LEU A 103 -5.22 -12.20 -0.66
N VAL A 104 -5.62 -13.47 -0.67
CA VAL A 104 -5.78 -14.29 0.54
C VAL A 104 -4.45 -14.42 1.28
N GLU A 105 -3.36 -14.76 0.58
CA GLU A 105 -2.03 -14.87 1.19
C GLU A 105 -1.58 -13.52 1.80
N ARG A 106 -1.82 -12.41 1.11
CA ARG A 106 -1.51 -11.06 1.63
C ARG A 106 -2.33 -10.71 2.87
N VAL A 107 -3.60 -11.10 2.92
CA VAL A 107 -4.45 -10.88 4.10
C VAL A 107 -3.95 -11.72 5.28
N GLU A 108 -3.63 -12.99 5.08
CA GLU A 108 -3.08 -13.86 6.13
C GLU A 108 -1.78 -13.29 6.71
N ASN A 109 -0.88 -12.78 5.86
CA ASN A 109 0.35 -12.13 6.31
C ASN A 109 0.08 -10.88 7.17
N VAL A 110 -0.85 -10.02 6.75
CA VAL A 110 -1.24 -8.83 7.51
C VAL A 110 -1.91 -9.21 8.85
N GLU A 111 -2.70 -10.28 8.88
CA GLU A 111 -3.30 -10.78 10.11
C GLU A 111 -2.24 -11.28 11.10
N MET A 112 -1.23 -12.01 10.61
CA MET A 112 -0.09 -12.44 11.43
C MET A 112 0.71 -11.25 11.98
N GLU A 113 1.03 -10.26 11.15
CA GLU A 113 1.74 -9.04 11.59
C GLU A 113 0.92 -8.28 12.64
N ASN A 114 -0.39 -8.13 12.43
CA ASN A 114 -1.28 -7.49 13.39
C ASN A 114 -1.33 -8.24 14.73
N ALA A 115 -1.32 -9.57 14.71
CA ALA A 115 -1.26 -10.38 15.93
C ALA A 115 0.06 -10.15 16.69
N GLN A 116 1.19 -10.13 15.98
CA GLN A 116 2.50 -9.84 16.56
C GLN A 116 2.57 -8.43 17.17
N LEU A 117 2.06 -7.42 16.47
CA LEU A 117 2.02 -6.05 16.96
C LEU A 117 1.16 -5.92 18.23
N LYS A 118 0.00 -6.58 18.29
CA LYS A 118 -0.84 -6.61 19.49
C LYS A 118 -0.11 -7.23 20.68
N GLN A 119 0.66 -8.29 20.46
CA GLN A 119 1.47 -8.90 21.50
C GLN A 119 2.56 -7.92 21.99
N MET A 120 3.29 -7.28 21.07
CA MET A 120 4.34 -6.33 21.42
C MET A 120 3.81 -5.13 22.22
N ILE A 121 2.64 -4.60 21.86
CA ILE A 121 2.00 -3.52 22.63
C ILE A 121 1.70 -3.98 24.06
N THR A 122 1.16 -5.18 24.23
CA THR A 122 0.84 -5.74 25.55
C THR A 122 2.11 -5.91 26.39
N GLU A 123 3.20 -6.41 25.80
CA GLU A 123 4.50 -6.56 26.45
C GLU A 123 5.10 -5.19 26.86
N MET A 124 5.00 -4.18 26.01
CA MET A 124 5.45 -2.82 26.33
C MET A 124 4.68 -2.21 27.50
N GLU A 125 3.35 -2.39 27.54
CA GLU A 125 2.53 -1.92 28.65
C GLU A 125 2.88 -2.61 29.96
N ILE A 126 3.10 -3.93 29.94
CA ILE A 126 3.54 -4.71 31.10
C ILE A 126 4.90 -4.20 31.58
N SER A 127 5.86 -4.04 30.67
CA SER A 127 7.21 -3.52 30.98
C SER A 127 7.15 -2.11 31.61
N GLY A 128 6.31 -1.23 31.07
CA GLY A 128 6.06 0.10 31.63
C GLY A 128 5.50 0.05 33.06
N LYS A 129 4.51 -0.82 33.31
CA LYS A 129 3.94 -1.04 34.65
C LYS A 129 4.98 -1.59 35.63
N ILE A 130 5.79 -2.56 35.22
CA ILE A 130 6.89 -3.12 36.03
C ILE A 130 7.89 -2.03 36.42
N LYS A 131 8.29 -1.18 35.46
CA LYS A 131 9.21 -0.07 35.73
C LYS A 131 8.63 0.90 36.76
N HIS A 132 7.36 1.26 36.63
CA HIS A 132 6.69 2.15 37.58
C HIS A 132 6.61 1.55 38.99
N LEU A 133 6.26 0.26 39.09
CA LEU A 133 6.22 -0.46 40.37
C LEU A 133 7.60 -0.50 41.04
N LYS A 134 8.67 -0.73 40.27
CA LYS A 134 10.04 -0.74 40.77
C LYS A 134 10.48 0.63 41.29
N THR A 135 10.23 1.71 40.54
CA THR A 135 10.54 3.07 41.02
C THR A 135 9.73 3.43 42.26
N LYS A 136 8.47 2.98 42.36
CA LYS A 136 7.62 3.22 43.53
C LYS A 136 8.13 2.45 44.76
N SER A 137 8.63 1.23 44.61
CA SER A 137 9.19 0.47 45.73
C SER A 137 10.54 1.04 46.20
N GLU A 138 11.39 1.51 45.29
CA GLU A 138 12.64 2.22 45.62
C GLU A 138 12.37 3.49 46.44
N ARG A 139 11.43 4.33 46.00
CA ARG A 139 11.04 5.55 46.76
C ARG A 139 10.54 5.22 48.17
N LYS A 140 9.72 4.18 48.32
CA LYS A 140 9.25 3.75 49.65
C LYS A 140 10.39 3.28 50.56
N ASN A 141 11.41 2.65 50.00
CA ASN A 141 12.58 2.25 50.78
C ASN A 141 13.42 3.47 51.19
N ASP A 142 13.58 4.44 50.30
CA ASP A 142 14.25 5.70 50.63
C ASP A 142 13.49 6.51 51.68
N GLU A 143 12.16 6.58 51.57
CA GLU A 143 11.28 7.21 52.57
C GLU A 143 11.48 6.59 53.97
N ARG A 144 11.44 5.25 54.06
CA ARG A 144 11.73 4.54 55.33
C ARG A 144 13.13 4.80 55.86
N LYS A 145 14.12 4.99 54.97
CA LYS A 145 15.50 5.29 55.36
C LYS A 145 15.63 6.73 55.87
N ILE A 146 14.90 7.67 55.27
CA ILE A 146 14.82 9.06 55.74
C ILE A 146 14.09 9.13 57.08
N GLU A 147 12.98 8.41 57.24
CA GLU A 147 12.22 8.33 58.50
C GLU A 147 13.12 7.90 59.67
N ARG A 148 13.86 6.79 59.51
CA ARG A 148 14.84 6.35 60.54
C ARG A 148 15.92 7.39 60.84
N LYS A 149 16.43 8.08 59.82
CA LYS A 149 17.43 9.14 60.02
C LYS A 149 16.83 10.36 60.72
N ASN A 150 15.56 10.67 60.45
CA ASN A 150 14.87 11.75 61.13
C ASN A 150 14.63 11.40 62.60
N ASP A 151 14.25 10.16 62.93
CA ASP A 151 14.13 9.69 64.31
C ASP A 151 15.48 9.80 65.04
N GLU A 152 16.59 9.41 64.38
CA GLU A 152 17.95 9.59 64.91
C GLU A 152 18.33 11.06 65.10
N LEU A 153 17.99 11.93 64.14
CA LEU A 153 18.24 13.38 64.22
C LEU A 153 17.42 14.04 65.32
N GLU A 154 16.16 13.63 65.52
CA GLU A 154 15.30 14.14 66.58
C GLU A 154 15.85 13.73 67.95
N LYS A 155 16.32 12.48 68.08
CA LYS A 155 17.03 12.03 69.28
C LYS A 155 18.30 12.85 69.54
N MET A 156 19.13 13.08 68.52
CA MET A 156 20.33 13.93 68.66
C MET A 156 19.98 15.38 69.01
N ARG A 157 18.89 15.95 68.48
CA ARG A 157 18.41 17.28 68.87
C ARG A 157 18.00 17.35 70.33
N THR A 158 17.28 16.32 70.83
CA THR A 158 16.93 16.27 72.26
C THR A 158 18.15 16.12 73.18
N GLU A 159 19.21 15.45 72.71
CA GLU A 159 20.45 15.26 73.48
C GLU A 159 21.38 16.50 73.44
N LEU A 160 21.43 17.24 72.32
CA LEU A 160 22.38 18.35 72.11
C LEU A 160 21.80 19.75 72.35
N GLY A 161 20.47 19.89 72.46
CA GLY A 161 19.80 21.17 72.66
C GLY A 161 19.75 22.07 71.41
N ASP A 162 18.84 23.06 71.41
CA ASP A 162 18.48 23.91 70.27
C ASP A 162 19.55 24.98 69.88
N ILE A 163 20.76 24.57 69.54
CA ILE A 163 21.75 25.50 68.96
C ILE A 163 21.65 25.46 67.43
N GLY A 164 21.19 26.58 66.87
CA GLY A 164 20.62 26.74 65.54
C GLY A 164 21.50 26.44 64.31
N GLY A 165 20.80 26.33 63.17
CA GLY A 165 21.28 25.83 61.89
C GLY A 165 22.24 26.73 61.11
N ALA A 166 23.08 26.09 60.30
CA ALA A 166 24.01 26.71 59.37
C ALA A 166 23.43 26.70 57.94
N GLY A 167 23.05 27.87 57.44
CA GLY A 167 22.67 28.10 56.03
C GLY A 167 23.89 28.37 55.14
N HIS A 168 23.90 27.84 53.92
CA HIS A 168 24.89 28.09 52.88
C HIS A 168 24.31 28.98 51.77
N PHE A 169 25.13 29.91 51.26
CA PHE A 169 24.76 31.01 50.37
C PHE A 169 25.53 30.97 49.04
N PHE A 170 24.97 31.62 48.00
CA PHE A 170 25.51 31.72 46.63
C PHE A 170 25.80 33.20 46.23
N GLY A 171 27.02 33.51 45.73
CA GLY A 171 27.28 34.57 44.71
C GLY A 171 28.51 35.54 44.82
N ASN A 172 29.54 35.48 43.94
CA ASN A 172 30.09 36.56 43.02
C ASN A 172 31.11 36.09 41.89
N ASP A 173 30.67 35.94 40.62
CA ASP A 173 31.25 35.09 39.52
C ASP A 173 32.16 35.95 38.63
N LYS A 174 33.44 36.11 39.00
CA LYS A 174 34.44 36.66 38.07
C LYS A 174 35.71 35.83 37.97
N GLU A 175 35.77 34.72 38.68
CA GLU A 175 36.75 33.65 38.50
C GLU A 175 35.99 32.43 38.00
N MET A 176 36.24 31.95 36.78
CA MET A 176 35.56 30.75 36.27
C MET A 176 35.90 29.49 37.10
N GLU A 177 36.95 29.54 37.93
CA GLU A 177 37.26 28.51 38.92
C GLU A 177 36.50 28.66 40.26
N ASN A 178 35.96 29.84 40.60
CA ASN A 178 35.41 30.13 41.94
C ASN A 178 34.01 30.76 42.01
N GLY A 179 33.25 30.83 40.92
CA GLY A 179 31.79 30.84 41.04
C GLY A 179 31.16 32.17 41.51
N GLY A 180 29.91 32.38 41.13
CA GLY A 180 29.11 33.47 41.64
C GLY A 180 28.01 34.12 40.81
N VAL A 181 27.84 35.44 40.95
CA VAL A 181 26.59 36.18 40.73
C VAL A 181 26.04 36.00 39.32
N ARG A 182 25.12 35.06 39.23
CA ARG A 182 24.15 34.89 38.16
C ARG A 182 22.87 35.57 38.60
N ASN A 183 22.23 36.31 37.71
CA ASN A 183 20.87 36.80 37.95
C ASN A 183 19.91 35.61 37.89
N TRP A 184 19.25 35.31 38.99
CA TRP A 184 18.28 34.22 39.09
C TRP A 184 17.01 34.65 38.35
N MET A 185 16.55 33.83 37.40
CA MET A 185 15.19 33.97 36.89
C MET A 185 14.25 33.38 37.95
N GLU A 186 13.47 34.21 38.64
CA GLU A 186 12.51 33.77 39.67
C GLU A 186 11.67 32.59 39.17
N GLY A 187 11.37 31.64 40.05
CA GLY A 187 10.64 30.40 39.69
C GLY A 187 9.32 30.66 38.96
N ASN A 188 8.65 31.78 39.24
CA ASN A 188 7.43 32.20 38.55
C ASN A 188 7.65 32.56 37.08
N LYS A 189 8.81 33.12 36.72
CA LYS A 189 9.17 33.44 35.33
C LYS A 189 9.55 32.17 34.55
N LEU A 190 10.27 31.24 35.17
CA LEU A 190 10.55 29.92 34.61
C LEU A 190 9.25 29.14 34.34
N LYS A 191 8.30 29.19 35.27
CA LYS A 191 6.98 28.56 35.11
C LYS A 191 6.21 29.15 33.92
N LYS A 192 6.20 30.48 33.75
CA LYS A 192 5.55 31.14 32.58
C LYS A 192 6.16 30.71 31.24
N VAL A 193 7.49 30.56 31.16
CA VAL A 193 8.18 30.09 29.93
C VAL A 193 7.80 28.64 29.61
N ALA A 194 7.74 27.76 30.63
CA ALA A 194 7.31 26.38 30.47
C ALA A 194 5.81 26.26 30.13
N GLU A 195 4.95 27.08 30.74
CA GLU A 195 3.51 27.15 30.45
C GLU A 195 3.22 27.64 29.03
N ALA A 196 4.04 28.56 28.50
CA ALA A 196 4.01 28.95 27.10
C ALA A 196 4.60 27.86 26.16
N GLY A 197 5.01 26.71 26.73
CA GLY A 197 5.52 25.52 26.06
C GLY A 197 6.80 25.74 25.27
N TRP A 198 7.63 26.70 25.72
CA TRP A 198 8.97 26.85 25.18
C TRP A 198 9.85 25.71 25.67
N THR A 199 10.57 25.08 24.74
CA THR A 199 11.58 24.09 25.09
C THR A 199 12.87 24.39 24.35
N THR A 200 13.99 24.14 25.01
CA THR A 200 15.32 24.21 24.42
C THR A 200 15.99 22.85 24.54
N LYS A 201 16.76 22.47 23.53
CA LYS A 201 17.60 21.28 23.57
C LYS A 201 18.95 21.65 22.99
N PHE A 202 20.01 21.23 23.66
CA PHE A 202 21.38 21.38 23.18
C PHE A 202 22.00 20.00 22.98
N LYS A 203 22.77 19.86 21.90
CA LYS A 203 23.63 18.69 21.66
C LYS A 203 25.01 19.19 21.28
N THR A 204 26.02 18.76 22.02
CA THR A 204 27.42 19.10 21.74
C THR A 204 27.96 18.32 20.54
N ALA A 205 29.03 18.82 19.92
CA ALA A 205 29.80 18.08 18.92
C ALA A 205 30.60 16.93 19.53
N ARG A 206 30.86 16.92 20.84
CA ARG A 206 31.78 15.97 21.47
C ARG A 206 31.19 14.56 21.59
N LYS A 207 31.86 13.56 21.00
CA LYS A 207 31.40 12.16 20.99
C LYS A 207 31.24 11.57 22.40
N ASN A 208 32.14 11.89 23.33
CA ASN A 208 32.06 11.43 24.73
C ASN A 208 30.88 12.02 25.53
N TYR A 209 30.15 12.99 24.95
CA TYR A 209 28.95 13.57 25.51
C TYR A 209 27.72 13.37 24.59
N GLY A 210 27.75 12.32 23.76
CA GLY A 210 26.65 11.97 22.86
C GLY A 210 26.57 12.83 21.58
N GLY A 211 27.63 13.57 21.26
CA GLY A 211 27.78 14.34 20.03
C GLY A 211 28.15 13.51 18.80
N ASP A 212 28.13 14.14 17.62
CA ASP A 212 28.46 13.50 16.34
C ASP A 212 29.93 13.64 15.92
N GLY A 213 30.73 14.36 16.69
CA GLY A 213 32.14 14.67 16.43
C GLY A 213 32.36 15.95 15.62
N LYS A 214 31.30 16.63 15.15
CA LYS A 214 31.45 17.71 14.17
C LYS A 214 30.65 18.97 14.50
N TYR A 215 29.39 18.82 14.90
CA TYR A 215 28.49 19.96 15.06
C TYR A 215 27.90 20.06 16.46
N SER A 216 27.85 21.29 16.97
CA SER A 216 26.98 21.66 18.07
C SER A 216 25.63 22.09 17.52
N TYR A 217 24.56 21.63 18.17
CA TYR A 217 23.19 21.87 17.75
C TYR A 217 22.39 22.51 18.87
N LEU A 218 21.60 23.52 18.53
CA LEU A 218 20.63 24.12 19.42
C LEU A 218 19.25 24.06 18.76
N TRP A 219 18.30 23.44 19.46
CA TRP A 219 16.89 23.44 19.09
C TRP A 219 16.11 24.34 20.03
N ILE A 220 15.20 25.13 19.47
CA ILE A 220 14.20 25.91 20.20
C ILE A 220 12.83 25.55 19.63
N SER A 221 11.85 25.34 20.49
CA SER A 221 10.46 25.12 20.10
C SER A 221 9.51 25.85 21.03
N ASN A 222 8.29 26.10 20.56
CA ASN A 222 7.16 26.58 21.35
C ASN A 222 5.91 25.73 21.01
N LYS A 223 4.76 26.01 21.63
CA LYS A 223 3.49 25.28 21.34
C LYS A 223 3.00 25.42 19.90
N GLU A 224 3.46 26.43 19.18
CA GLU A 224 3.00 26.80 17.83
C GLU A 224 3.88 26.22 16.71
N GLY A 225 4.80 25.31 17.03
CA GLY A 225 5.64 24.63 16.03
C GLY A 225 7.00 25.26 15.75
N GLY A 226 7.48 26.11 16.66
CA GLY A 226 8.84 26.66 16.68
C GLY A 226 8.97 28.04 16.03
N VAL A 227 9.45 29.02 16.79
CA VAL A 227 9.72 30.39 16.30
C VAL A 227 11.03 30.42 15.52
N LYS A 228 11.06 31.13 14.39
CA LYS A 228 12.33 31.41 13.71
C LYS A 228 13.21 32.25 14.62
N PHE A 229 14.50 31.95 14.62
CA PHE A 229 15.47 32.72 15.38
C PHE A 229 16.78 32.79 14.61
N LYS A 230 17.58 33.79 14.95
CA LYS A 230 19.00 33.83 14.57
C LYS A 230 19.85 33.76 15.81
N ALA A 231 21.09 33.33 15.67
CA ALA A 231 22.04 33.35 16.76
C ALA A 231 23.43 33.74 16.28
N THR A 232 24.17 34.43 17.14
CA THR A 232 25.63 34.52 17.01
C THR A 232 26.24 33.40 17.85
N ALA A 233 26.95 32.47 17.20
CA ALA A 233 27.71 31.42 17.85
C ALA A 233 29.18 31.82 17.99
N GLN A 234 29.79 31.53 19.13
CA GLN A 234 31.21 31.82 19.42
C GLN A 234 31.82 30.66 20.22
N GLU A 235 33.03 30.26 19.87
CA GLU A 235 33.83 29.31 20.66
C GLU A 235 34.54 30.03 21.80
N ILE A 236 34.49 29.47 23.01
CA ILE A 236 35.09 30.05 24.21
C ILE A 236 36.10 29.08 24.82
N ASN A 237 37.33 29.56 24.99
CA ASN A 237 38.38 28.83 25.69
C ASN A 237 38.05 28.75 27.18
N CYS A 238 38.05 27.54 27.74
CA CYS A 238 37.68 27.31 29.13
C CYS A 238 38.66 27.87 30.16
N LEU A 239 39.93 28.09 29.77
CA LEU A 239 40.99 28.49 30.70
C LEU A 239 41.06 30.00 30.87
N ASN A 240 40.94 30.75 29.78
CA ASN A 240 41.16 32.20 29.76
C ASN A 240 39.94 33.01 29.28
N GLY A 241 38.85 32.35 28.87
CA GLY A 241 37.65 33.01 28.36
C GLY A 241 37.81 33.64 26.97
N GLU A 242 38.91 33.39 26.26
CA GLU A 242 39.14 33.90 24.91
C GLU A 242 38.06 33.42 23.94
N GLU A 243 37.52 34.37 23.16
CA GLU A 243 36.43 34.12 22.22
C GLU A 243 36.94 34.11 20.79
N THR A 244 36.59 33.07 20.03
CA THR A 244 36.98 32.93 18.62
C THR A 244 35.85 32.39 17.76
N ASN A 245 36.06 32.36 16.45
CA ASN A 245 35.15 31.76 15.45
C ASN A 245 33.70 32.26 15.54
N ARG A 246 33.52 33.57 15.69
CA ARG A 246 32.19 34.20 15.69
C ARG A 246 31.47 33.97 14.35
N ARG A 247 30.27 33.38 14.39
CA ARG A 247 29.44 33.15 13.20
C ARG A 247 27.98 33.52 13.46
N GLU A 248 27.35 34.19 12.50
CA GLU A 248 25.90 34.37 12.49
C GLU A 248 25.22 33.18 11.84
N LEU A 249 24.20 32.65 12.51
CA LEU A 249 23.45 31.47 12.11
C LEU A 249 21.96 31.79 12.09
N GLN A 250 21.27 31.29 11.07
CA GLN A 250 19.82 31.36 10.95
C GLN A 250 19.22 29.99 11.28
N SER A 251 18.10 29.97 11.99
CA SER A 251 17.43 28.72 12.33
C SER A 251 16.74 28.10 11.13
N GLU A 252 16.85 26.79 11.01
CA GLU A 252 16.14 25.97 10.02
C GLU A 252 15.08 25.11 10.70
N LYS A 253 13.96 24.86 10.01
CA LYS A 253 12.91 23.99 10.52
C LYS A 253 13.39 22.54 10.56
N ASP A 254 13.23 21.90 11.72
CA ASP A 254 13.57 20.50 11.99
C ASP A 254 12.40 19.84 12.72
N GLY A 255 11.46 19.29 11.94
CA GLY A 255 10.18 18.79 12.44
C GLY A 255 9.32 19.90 13.04
N THR A 256 9.01 19.79 14.34
CA THR A 256 8.24 20.76 15.12
C THR A 256 9.12 21.79 15.84
N ARG A 257 10.42 21.81 15.56
CA ARG A 257 11.41 22.68 16.20
C ARG A 257 12.16 23.50 15.16
N GLN A 258 12.83 24.54 15.63
CA GLN A 258 13.78 25.32 14.85
C GLN A 258 15.18 24.99 15.37
N ARG A 259 16.13 24.80 14.46
CA ARG A 259 17.48 24.30 14.76
C ARG A 259 18.54 25.17 14.12
N ILE A 260 19.61 25.44 14.86
CA ILE A 260 20.88 25.91 14.28
C ILE A 260 21.96 24.85 14.45
N LYS A 261 22.91 24.83 13.50
CA LYS A 261 24.09 23.97 13.52
C LYS A 261 25.34 24.84 13.52
N TYR A 262 26.28 24.53 14.39
CA TYR A 262 27.57 25.20 14.47
C TYR A 262 28.69 24.16 14.36
N GLU A 263 29.55 24.30 13.36
CA GLU A 263 30.74 23.45 13.20
C GLU A 263 31.87 23.96 14.10
N MET A 264 32.45 23.08 14.91
CA MET A 264 33.60 23.44 15.74
C MET A 264 34.86 23.56 14.89
N VAL A 265 35.61 24.66 15.07
CA VAL A 265 36.80 24.99 14.27
C VAL A 265 38.07 25.09 15.13
N ALA A 266 38.04 25.80 16.26
CA ALA A 266 39.22 25.97 17.12
C ALA A 266 39.38 24.85 18.16
N GLY A 267 38.40 23.95 18.28
CA GLY A 267 38.45 22.82 19.21
C GLY A 267 38.20 23.22 20.67
N TYR A 268 37.70 24.43 20.92
CA TYR A 268 37.40 24.88 22.27
C TYR A 268 36.27 24.09 22.93
N LEU A 269 36.30 24.04 24.26
CA LEU A 269 35.39 23.24 25.07
C LEU A 269 33.95 23.75 25.05
N PHE A 270 33.75 25.06 24.92
CA PHE A 270 32.47 25.71 25.08
C PHE A 270 32.06 26.48 23.82
N VAL A 271 30.76 26.47 23.53
CA VAL A 271 30.15 27.30 22.48
C VAL A 271 29.05 28.13 23.13
N ARG A 272 29.10 29.45 22.95
CA ARG A 272 28.06 30.39 23.39
C ARG A 272 27.17 30.75 22.21
N PHE A 273 25.86 30.73 22.44
CA PHE A 273 24.86 31.17 21.47
C PHE A 273 24.14 32.41 22.01
N ASN A 274 24.34 33.55 21.35
CA ASN A 274 23.57 34.76 21.60
C ASN A 274 22.36 34.76 20.66
N ILE A 275 21.17 34.45 21.20
CA ILE A 275 19.95 34.16 20.44
C ILE A 275 19.10 35.42 20.27
N THR A 276 18.52 35.61 19.09
CA THR A 276 17.52 36.63 18.79
C THR A 276 16.32 35.97 18.13
N ILE A 277 15.15 36.05 18.76
CA ILE A 277 13.88 35.58 18.20
C ILE A 277 13.43 36.55 17.11
N LEU A 278 12.96 36.04 15.96
CA LEU A 278 12.56 36.81 14.78
C LEU A 278 11.04 36.88 14.63
#